data_AF-A0AAX2UHQ0-F1
#
_entry.id   AF-A0AAX2UHQ0-F1
#
_cell.length_a   1.000
_cell.length_b   1.000
_cell.length_c   1.000
_cell.angle_alpha   90.00
_cell.angle_beta   90.00
_cell.angle_gamma   90.00
#
_symmetry.space_group_name_H-M   'P 1'
#
loop_
_entity.id
_entity.type
_entity.pdbx_description
1 polymer ?
#
loop_
_entity_poly.entity_id
_entity_poly.type
_entity_poly.pdbx_seq_one_letter_code
_entity_poly.pdbx_strand_id
1 'polypeptide(L)' 'TSDTNETYVGRIRKDISRDNVLHLWCVADQIRVGAATNAVRIAQKWLELRGK' A
#
# COMPACT_ATOMS: atom_id res chain seq x y z
N THR A 1 12.26 -0.82 -12.55
CA THR A 1 11.03 -0.36 -11.88
C THR A 1 9.85 -0.97 -12.60
N SER A 2 8.77 -1.30 -11.88
CA SER A 2 7.58 -1.93 -12.48
C SER A 2 6.62 -0.90 -13.08
N ASP A 3 6.87 0.40 -12.85
CA ASP A 3 6.14 1.54 -13.43
C ASP A 3 4.64 1.56 -13.12
N THR A 4 4.26 1.02 -11.95
CA THR A 4 2.89 0.94 -11.45
C THR A 4 2.70 1.83 -10.22
N ASN A 5 1.47 2.29 -10.00
CA ASN A 5 1.04 3.09 -8.84
C ASN A 5 0.27 2.26 -7.80
N GLU A 6 0.18 0.96 -8.04
CA GLU A 6 -0.61 0.00 -7.29
C GLU A 6 0.27 -0.82 -6.33
N THR A 7 -0.32 -1.22 -5.21
CA THR A 7 0.24 -2.27 -4.35
C THR A 7 -0.48 -3.57 -4.64
N TYR A 8 0.27 -4.60 -5.00
CA TYR A 8 -0.25 -5.93 -5.25
C TYR A 8 -0.20 -6.74 -3.97
N VAL A 9 -1.30 -7.40 -3.64
CA VAL A 9 -1.42 -8.26 -2.45
C VAL A 9 -1.88 -9.64 -2.89
N GLY A 10 -1.19 -10.68 -2.43
CA GLY A 10 -1.50 -12.07 -2.76
C GLY A 10 -1.13 -13.03 -1.65
N ARG A 11 -1.29 -14.33 -1.92
CA ARG A 11 -1.06 -15.42 -0.94
C ARG A 11 -1.80 -15.20 0.39
N ILE A 12 -3.01 -14.64 0.31
CA ILE A 12 -3.86 -14.39 1.48
C ILE A 12 -4.32 -15.73 2.03
N ARG A 13 -3.91 -16.07 3.26
CA ARG A 13 -4.27 -17.33 3.91
C ARG A 13 -4.23 -17.22 5.42
N LYS A 14 -5.04 -18.02 6.10
CA LYS A 14 -4.93 -18.21 7.55
C LYS A 14 -3.61 -18.90 7.91
N ASP A 15 -3.10 -18.61 9.09
CA ASP A 15 -1.99 -19.36 9.66
C ASP A 15 -2.39 -20.80 9.99
N ILE A 16 -1.41 -21.69 9.97
CA ILE A 16 -1.59 -23.11 10.23
C ILE A 16 -1.58 -23.45 11.74
N SER A 17 -1.05 -22.56 12.58
CA SER A 17 -0.80 -22.81 14.00
C SER A 17 -1.61 -21.92 14.95
N ARG A 18 -2.09 -20.75 14.49
CA ARG A 18 -2.83 -19.79 15.32
C ARG A 18 -4.07 -19.27 14.59
N ASP A 19 -5.22 -19.33 15.26
CA ASP A 19 -6.51 -18.97 14.66
C ASP A 19 -6.66 -17.49 14.29
N ASN A 20 -5.88 -16.61 14.92
CA ASN A 20 -5.97 -15.16 14.78
C ASN A 20 -4.80 -14.55 13.99
N VAL A 21 -4.17 -15.32 13.10
CA VAL A 21 -3.07 -14.84 12.24
C VAL A 21 -3.41 -15.00 10.76
N LEU A 22 -3.17 -13.94 9.98
CA LEU A 22 -3.37 -13.89 8.53
C LEU A 22 -2.03 -13.62 7.85
N HIS A 23 -1.63 -14.50 6.93
CA HIS A 23 -0.48 -14.30 6.06
C HIS A 23 -0.91 -13.62 4.77
N LEU A 24 -0.07 -12.71 4.30
CA LEU A 24 -0.19 -12.03 3.01
C LEU A 24 1.20 -11.73 2.45
N TRP A 25 1.27 -11.60 1.12
CA TRP A 25 2.46 -11.20 0.40
C TRP A 25 2.18 -9.90 -0.36
N CYS A 26 2.94 -8.85 -0.07
CA CYS A 26 2.77 -7.54 -0.67
C CYS A 26 3.97 -7.17 -1.56
N VAL A 27 3.69 -6.61 -2.73
CA VAL A 27 4.71 -6.08 -3.65
C VAL A 27 4.22 -4.75 -4.21
N ALA A 28 5.10 -3.77 -4.30
CA ALA A 28 4.84 -2.50 -4.97
C ALA A 28 6.15 -1.93 -5.53
N ASP A 29 6.04 -0.98 -6.48
CA ASP A 29 7.20 -0.23 -6.95
C ASP A 29 7.70 0.72 -5.83
N GLN A 30 8.97 0.57 -5.45
CA GLN A 30 9.55 1.28 -4.32
C GLN A 30 9.79 2.77 -4.59
N ILE A 31 10.04 3.17 -5.84
CA ILE A 31 10.28 4.58 -6.18
C ILE A 31 8.94 5.29 -6.34
N ARG A 32 7.94 4.63 -6.93
CA ARG A 32 6.61 5.21 -7.12
C ARG A 32 5.78 5.09 -5.85
N VAL A 33 5.22 3.93 -5.57
CA VAL A 33 4.33 3.73 -4.41
C VAL A 33 5.10 3.91 -3.10
N GLY A 34 6.33 3.41 -3.03
CA GLY A 34 7.16 3.55 -1.82
C GLY A 34 7.59 4.98 -1.49
N ALA A 35 7.58 5.91 -2.45
CA ALA A 35 7.97 7.30 -2.23
C ALA A 35 7.05 8.30 -2.93
N ALA A 36 7.20 8.49 -4.25
CA ALA A 36 6.61 9.62 -4.97
C ALA A 36 5.06 9.64 -4.95
N THR A 37 4.42 8.51 -5.27
CA THR A 37 2.96 8.39 -5.34
C THR A 37 2.32 8.61 -3.97
N ASN A 38 2.93 8.10 -2.90
CA ASN A 38 2.42 8.33 -1.54
C ASN A 38 2.60 9.79 -1.09
N ALA A 39 3.71 10.44 -1.44
CA ALA A 39 3.92 11.87 -1.15
C ALA A 39 2.84 12.75 -1.79
N VAL A 40 2.52 12.50 -3.07
CA VAL A 40 1.46 13.23 -3.79
C VAL A 40 0.08 12.97 -3.16
N ARG A 41 -0.25 11.72 -2.83
CA ARG A 41 -1.52 11.37 -2.16
C ARG A 41 -1.70 12.11 -0.83
N ILE A 42 -0.64 12.20 -0.02
CA ILE A 42 -0.67 12.95 1.25
C ILE A 42 -0.90 14.44 1.00
N ALA A 43 -0.20 15.04 0.03
CA ALA A 43 -0.37 16.45 -0.31
C ALA A 43 -1.79 16.77 -0.80
N GLN A 44 -2.35 15.91 -1.66
CA GLN A 44 -3.75 16.02 -2.10
C GLN A 44 -4.70 15.94 -0.92
N LYS A 45 -4.50 14.95 -0.03
CA LYS A 45 -5.35 14.80 1.15
C LYS A 45 -5.27 16.00 2.10
N TRP A 46 -4.08 16.58 2.24
CA TRP A 46 -3.88 17.80 3.03
C TRP A 46 -4.66 18.99 2.47
N LEU A 47 -4.65 19.19 1.15
CA LEU A 47 -5.43 20.25 0.51
C LEU A 47 -6.94 20.04 0.70
N GLU A 48 -7.44 18.81 0.56
CA GLU A 48 -8.85 18.48 0.85
C GLU A 48 -9.25 18.83 2.30
N LEU A 49 -8.36 18.58 3.27
CA LEU A 49 -8.61 18.87 4.67
C LEU A 49 -8.55 20.37 4.98
N ARG A 50 -7.69 21.14 4.30
CA ARG A 50 -7.60 22.61 4.47
C ARG A 50 -8.71 23.40 3.77
N GLY A 51 -9.36 22.79 2.77
CA GLY A 51 -10.52 23.36 2.09
C GLY A 51 -11.86 23.10 2.79
N LYS A 52 -11.83 22.43 3.95
CA LYS A 52 -12.92 22.35 4.93
C LYS A 52 -12.63 23.33 6.06
#